data_AF-A0A535EXL0-F1
#
_entry.id   AF-A0A535EXL0-F1
#
_cell.length_a   1.000
_cell.length_b   1.000
_cell.length_c   1.000
_cell.angle_alpha   90.00
_cell.angle_beta   90.00
_cell.angle_gamma   90.00
#
_symmetry.space_group_name_H-M   'P 1'
#
loop_
_entity.id
_entity.type
_entity.pdbx_description
1 polymer ?
#
loop_
_entity_poly.entity_id
_entity_poly.type
_entity_poly.pdbx_seq_one_letter_code
_entity_poly.pdbx_strand_id
1 'polypeptide(L)'
;MQSFDLPTVGGTISVNAHGLDYRIGGIASTIQSLRLMLADGTIQTLSRRENDELFQAVVGGYGLFGIILDVQLILMDNLAYTEVRTIIKTQDFPSAYARIVSDPSYHMFYARLSDAPSSFLKETIIYAYKVVDQPASREPLKPENFVKLTRFVFNLGRKSYVGREIKWWAEKYIQPLLQTFPQSRNQIMYRSYAYLKNNLQNNTDVLQEY
;
A
#
# COMPACT_ATOMS: atom_id res chain seq x y z
N MET A 1 2.93 -1.55 -7.28
CA MET A 1 1.95 -2.53 -6.74
C MET A 1 1.54 -2.13 -5.34
N GLN A 2 0.28 -2.41 -4.97
CA GLN A 2 -0.25 -2.18 -3.63
C GLN A 2 0.52 -2.99 -2.57
N SER A 3 0.45 -2.56 -1.31
CA SER A 3 1.07 -3.25 -0.18
C SER A 3 0.19 -4.35 0.43
N PHE A 4 -0.94 -4.68 -0.18
CA PHE A 4 -1.91 -5.63 0.36
C PHE A 4 -2.01 -6.87 -0.54
N ASP A 5 -2.17 -8.04 0.07
CA ASP A 5 -2.12 -9.35 -0.58
C ASP A 5 -3.47 -9.89 -1.08
N LEU A 6 -4.51 -9.05 -1.11
CA LEU A 6 -5.87 -9.46 -1.46
C LEU A 6 -6.23 -9.32 -2.96
N PRO A 7 -5.90 -8.22 -3.65
CA PRO A 7 -6.30 -8.03 -5.04
C PRO A 7 -5.61 -9.02 -5.99
N THR A 8 -6.34 -9.52 -6.99
CA THR A 8 -5.73 -10.27 -8.09
C THR A 8 -4.92 -9.34 -8.99
N VAL A 9 -3.95 -9.89 -9.73
CA VAL A 9 -3.16 -9.10 -10.68
C VAL A 9 -4.04 -8.36 -11.70
N GLY A 10 -5.06 -9.02 -12.23
CA GLY A 10 -6.04 -8.39 -13.14
C GLY A 10 -6.78 -7.22 -12.47
N GLY A 11 -7.27 -7.42 -11.24
CA GLY A 11 -7.94 -6.36 -10.48
C GLY A 11 -7.02 -5.16 -10.21
N THR A 12 -5.77 -5.41 -9.83
CA THR A 12 -4.75 -4.36 -9.64
C THR A 12 -4.51 -3.55 -10.91
N ILE A 13 -4.49 -4.20 -12.08
CA ILE A 13 -4.36 -3.51 -13.38
C ILE A 13 -5.64 -2.72 -13.71
N SER A 14 -6.81 -3.30 -13.49
CA SER A 14 -8.10 -2.67 -13.79
C SER A 14 -8.35 -1.40 -12.99
N VAL A 15 -7.71 -1.20 -11.84
CA VAL A 15 -7.77 0.05 -11.05
C VAL A 15 -6.50 0.88 -11.14
N ASN A 16 -5.54 0.49 -12.00
CA ASN A 16 -4.20 1.09 -12.10
C ASN A 16 -3.53 1.33 -10.74
N ALA A 17 -3.53 0.31 -9.88
CA ALA A 17 -3.19 0.51 -8.48
C ALA A 17 -1.75 0.98 -8.27
N HIS A 18 -1.54 1.81 -7.25
CA HIS A 18 -0.23 2.31 -6.86
C HIS A 18 0.23 1.73 -5.50
N GLY A 19 1.47 2.02 -5.14
CA GLY A 19 2.11 1.50 -3.92
C GLY A 19 2.79 2.59 -3.10
N LEU A 20 3.72 2.16 -2.25
CA LEU A 20 4.50 3.06 -1.40
C LEU A 20 5.68 3.71 -2.14
N ASP A 21 6.12 3.13 -3.26
CA ASP A 21 7.25 3.66 -4.04
C ASP A 21 6.77 4.78 -4.98
N TYR A 22 6.96 6.02 -4.54
CA TYR A 22 6.50 7.22 -5.25
C TYR A 22 7.24 7.47 -6.57
N ARG A 23 8.35 6.76 -6.83
CA ARG A 23 9.21 6.98 -8.00
C ARG A 23 8.73 6.23 -9.25
N ILE A 24 7.93 5.18 -9.06
CA ILE A 24 7.51 4.26 -10.13
C ILE A 24 6.07 4.52 -10.58
N GLY A 25 5.23 5.14 -9.73
CA GLY A 25 3.82 5.39 -10.03
C GLY A 25 2.92 4.15 -9.88
N GLY A 26 1.83 4.11 -10.65
CA GLY A 26 0.88 2.99 -10.68
C GLY A 26 1.43 1.76 -11.40
N ILE A 27 0.75 0.61 -11.27
CA ILE A 27 1.16 -0.65 -11.90
C ILE A 27 1.31 -0.53 -13.43
N ALA A 28 0.57 0.40 -14.07
CA ALA A 28 0.70 0.70 -15.49
C ALA A 28 2.16 0.78 -15.94
N SER A 29 3.01 1.50 -15.19
CA SER A 29 4.42 1.74 -15.54
C SER A 29 5.28 0.49 -15.61
N THR A 30 4.82 -0.60 -14.96
CA THR A 30 5.54 -1.88 -14.91
C THR A 30 5.03 -2.90 -15.92
N ILE A 31 3.90 -2.65 -16.58
CA ILE A 31 3.34 -3.57 -17.58
C ILE A 31 4.14 -3.46 -18.87
N GLN A 32 4.72 -4.59 -19.30
CA GLN A 32 5.37 -4.72 -20.60
C GLN A 32 4.34 -5.03 -21.69
N SER A 33 3.47 -6.00 -21.44
CA SER A 33 2.35 -6.38 -22.31
C SER A 33 1.29 -7.13 -21.52
N LEU A 34 0.06 -7.21 -22.04
CA LEU A 34 -1.00 -8.06 -21.50
C LEU A 34 -1.84 -8.66 -22.63
N ARG A 35 -2.51 -9.77 -22.36
CA ARG A 35 -3.52 -10.35 -23.26
C ARG A 35 -4.92 -10.04 -22.75
N LEU A 36 -5.77 -9.53 -23.64
CA LEU A 36 -7.15 -9.17 -23.35
C LEU A 36 -8.10 -9.96 -24.26
N MET A 37 -9.13 -10.57 -23.67
CA MET A 37 -10.26 -11.12 -24.40
C MET A 37 -11.38 -10.08 -24.49
N LEU A 38 -11.80 -9.74 -25.70
CA LEU A 38 -12.89 -8.82 -25.99
C LEU A 38 -14.25 -9.52 -25.88
N ALA A 39 -15.33 -8.71 -25.96
CA ALA A 39 -16.71 -9.19 -25.83
C ALA A 39 -17.12 -10.20 -26.92
N ASP A 40 -16.50 -10.15 -28.10
CA ASP A 40 -16.72 -11.09 -29.20
C ASP A 40 -15.87 -12.37 -29.07
N GLY A 41 -15.08 -12.49 -28.00
CA GLY A 41 -14.18 -13.61 -27.76
C GLY A 41 -12.81 -13.50 -28.44
N THR A 42 -12.56 -12.46 -29.23
CA THR A 42 -11.23 -12.24 -29.82
C THR A 42 -10.21 -11.90 -28.75
N ILE A 43 -8.97 -12.39 -28.92
CA ILE A 43 -7.87 -12.13 -27.98
C ILE A 43 -6.87 -11.21 -28.66
N GLN A 44 -6.56 -10.10 -28.00
CA GLN A 44 -5.56 -9.14 -28.47
C GLN A 44 -4.41 -9.02 -27.48
N THR A 45 -3.20 -8.82 -28.00
CA THR A 45 -2.04 -8.42 -27.22
C THR A 45 -2.00 -6.90 -27.16
N LEU A 46 -1.88 -6.36 -25.96
CA LEU A 46 -1.86 -4.93 -25.69
C LEU A 46 -0.52 -4.53 -25.07
N SER A 47 0.07 -3.44 -25.57
CA SER A 47 1.25 -2.79 -25.01
C SER A 47 1.32 -1.33 -25.48
N ARG A 48 2.28 -0.58 -24.98
CA ARG A 48 2.57 0.78 -25.49
C ARG A 48 3.00 0.84 -26.95
N ARG A 49 3.26 -0.31 -27.59
CA ARG A 49 3.69 -0.43 -28.99
C ARG A 49 2.68 -1.17 -29.87
N GLU A 50 1.68 -1.80 -29.27
CA GLU A 50 0.69 -2.64 -29.94
C GLU A 50 -0.67 -2.37 -29.31
N ASN A 51 -1.61 -1.80 -30.07
CA ASN A 51 -2.94 -1.40 -29.57
C ASN A 51 -2.87 -0.45 -28.35
N ASP A 52 -2.00 0.56 -28.39
CA ASP A 52 -1.75 1.46 -27.25
C ASP A 52 -3.02 2.17 -26.76
N GLU A 53 -3.90 2.61 -27.65
CA GLU A 53 -5.17 3.23 -27.24
C GLU A 53 -6.02 2.31 -26.35
N LEU A 54 -6.18 1.05 -26.75
CA LEU A 54 -6.90 0.04 -25.97
C LEU A 54 -6.13 -0.35 -24.70
N PHE A 55 -4.80 -0.39 -24.75
CA PHE A 55 -3.96 -0.60 -23.58
C PHE A 55 -4.23 0.48 -22.51
N GLN A 56 -4.20 1.77 -22.88
CA GLN A 56 -4.47 2.88 -21.97
C GLN A 56 -5.91 2.85 -21.43
N ALA A 57 -6.88 2.40 -22.23
CA ALA A 57 -8.27 2.26 -21.78
C ALA A 57 -8.47 1.11 -20.78
N VAL A 58 -7.78 -0.02 -20.98
CA VAL A 58 -7.89 -1.21 -20.12
C VAL A 58 -7.26 -0.99 -18.75
N VAL A 59 -6.10 -0.33 -18.70
CA VAL A 59 -5.39 -0.06 -17.44
C VAL A 59 -6.09 1.07 -16.70
N GLY A 60 -6.68 0.76 -15.54
CA GLY A 60 -7.60 1.70 -14.87
C GLY A 60 -9.03 1.69 -15.46
N GLY A 61 -9.33 0.80 -16.41
CA GLY A 61 -10.63 0.69 -17.08
C GLY A 61 -11.69 -0.11 -16.31
N TYR A 62 -11.42 -0.50 -15.07
CA TYR A 62 -12.33 -1.25 -14.19
C TYR A 62 -12.93 -2.53 -14.81
N GLY A 63 -12.21 -3.15 -15.76
CA GLY A 63 -12.65 -4.37 -16.44
C GLY A 63 -13.72 -4.16 -17.51
N LEU A 64 -14.05 -2.91 -17.85
CA LEU A 64 -15.13 -2.58 -18.80
C LEU A 64 -14.80 -2.85 -20.27
N PHE A 65 -13.53 -3.10 -20.58
CA PHE A 65 -13.04 -3.25 -21.96
C PHE A 65 -12.73 -4.69 -22.35
N GLY A 66 -12.83 -5.65 -21.42
CA GLY A 66 -12.58 -7.06 -21.67
C GLY A 66 -12.01 -7.79 -20.45
N ILE A 67 -11.63 -9.06 -20.65
CA ILE A 67 -11.07 -9.92 -19.60
C ILE A 67 -9.55 -9.99 -19.78
N ILE A 68 -8.79 -9.55 -18.78
CA ILE A 68 -7.33 -9.72 -18.76
C ILE A 68 -7.02 -11.20 -18.48
N LEU A 69 -6.30 -11.84 -19.40
CA LEU A 69 -5.96 -13.27 -19.31
C LEU A 69 -4.61 -13.49 -18.60
N ASP A 70 -3.62 -12.68 -18.96
CA ASP A 70 -2.27 -12.69 -18.38
C ASP A 70 -1.53 -11.38 -18.70
N VAL A 71 -0.41 -11.17 -18.02
CA VAL A 71 0.40 -9.96 -18.09
C VAL A 71 1.88 -10.31 -17.96
N GLN A 72 2.72 -9.55 -18.67
CA GLN A 72 4.16 -9.51 -18.47
C GLN A 72 4.52 -8.25 -17.69
N LEU A 73 5.19 -8.42 -16.55
CA LEU A 73 5.57 -7.33 -15.65
C LEU A 73 7.08 -7.20 -15.54
N ILE A 74 7.54 -5.95 -15.51
CA ILE A 74 8.90 -5.60 -15.13
C ILE A 74 8.99 -5.67 -13.60
N LEU A 75 9.94 -6.46 -13.11
CA LEU A 75 10.22 -6.59 -11.68
C LEU A 75 11.33 -5.62 -11.25
N MET A 76 11.54 -5.55 -9.95
CA MET A 76 12.59 -4.75 -9.35
C MET A 76 13.33 -5.50 -8.26
N ASP A 77 14.53 -5.01 -7.94
CA ASP A 77 15.37 -5.61 -6.91
C ASP A 77 14.71 -5.55 -5.53
N ASN A 78 14.78 -6.68 -4.82
CA ASN A 78 14.38 -6.77 -3.43
C ASN A 78 15.53 -6.26 -2.55
N LEU A 79 15.45 -4.97 -2.15
CA LEU A 79 16.45 -4.32 -1.31
C LEU A 79 16.05 -4.36 0.17
N ALA A 80 17.03 -4.15 1.06
CA ALA A 80 16.82 -3.99 2.49
C ALA A 80 16.54 -2.53 2.84
N TYR A 81 15.62 -2.32 3.79
CA TYR A 81 15.15 -1.00 4.21
C TYR A 81 15.16 -0.86 5.73
N THR A 82 15.40 0.36 6.19
CA THR A 82 15.03 0.82 7.54
C THR A 82 13.87 1.82 7.45
N GLU A 83 13.00 1.83 8.44
CA GLU A 83 11.96 2.85 8.57
C GLU A 83 12.49 4.08 9.32
N VAL A 84 12.15 5.26 8.81
CA VAL A 84 12.30 6.55 9.47
C VAL A 84 10.90 7.10 9.68
N ARG A 85 10.53 7.22 10.95
CA ARG A 85 9.20 7.63 11.36
C ARG A 85 9.22 9.02 11.96
N THR A 86 8.36 9.90 11.46
CA THR A 86 8.29 11.29 11.94
C THR A 86 6.85 11.66 12.27
N ILE A 87 6.64 12.24 13.45
CA ILE A 87 5.34 12.81 13.86
C ILE A 87 5.43 14.32 13.68
N ILE A 88 4.52 14.89 12.89
CA ILE A 88 4.50 16.32 12.56
C ILE A 88 3.08 16.87 12.62
N LYS A 89 2.94 18.21 12.61
CA LYS A 89 1.66 18.84 12.30
C LYS A 89 1.35 18.62 10.83
N THR A 90 0.07 18.43 10.50
CA THR A 90 -0.38 18.19 9.13
C THR A 90 0.01 19.32 8.17
N GLN A 91 -0.02 20.57 8.64
CA GLN A 91 0.40 21.74 7.84
C GLN A 91 1.88 21.69 7.40
N ASP A 92 2.73 20.96 8.11
CA ASP A 92 4.16 20.86 7.83
C ASP A 92 4.47 19.72 6.84
N PHE A 93 3.44 18.96 6.43
CA PHE A 93 3.56 17.82 5.53
C PHE A 93 4.21 18.15 4.19
N PRO A 94 3.84 19.23 3.46
CA PRO A 94 4.46 19.53 2.17
C PRO A 94 5.98 19.71 2.27
N SER A 95 6.44 20.42 3.31
CA SER A 95 7.87 20.63 3.56
C SER A 95 8.59 19.33 3.95
N ALA A 96 7.94 18.47 4.74
CA ALA A 96 8.49 17.16 5.09
C ALA A 96 8.58 16.23 3.88
N TYR A 97 7.54 16.20 3.04
CA TYR A 97 7.52 15.43 1.79
C TYR A 97 8.61 15.90 0.83
N ALA A 98 8.78 17.21 0.64
CA ALA A 98 9.83 17.78 -0.21
C ALA A 98 11.23 17.29 0.19
N ARG A 99 11.51 17.20 1.50
CA ARG A 99 12.78 16.65 2.01
C ARG A 99 12.95 15.16 1.76
N ILE A 100 11.87 14.39 1.84
CA ILE A 100 11.89 12.95 1.59
C ILE A 100 12.20 12.69 0.11
N VAL A 101 11.49 13.37 -0.80
CA VAL A 101 11.67 13.15 -2.24
C VAL A 101 13.00 13.67 -2.78
N SER A 102 13.63 14.65 -2.10
CA SER A 102 14.94 15.17 -2.48
C SER A 102 16.12 14.25 -2.08
N ASP A 103 15.91 13.36 -1.10
CA ASP A 103 16.94 12.41 -0.64
C ASP A 103 16.74 11.06 -1.36
N PRO A 104 17.66 10.68 -2.27
CA PRO A 104 17.50 9.49 -3.12
C PRO A 104 17.57 8.18 -2.32
N SER A 105 17.99 8.20 -1.06
CA SER A 105 17.99 7.01 -0.21
C SER A 105 16.58 6.57 0.18
N TYR A 106 15.59 7.47 0.18
CA TYR A 106 14.19 7.11 0.37
C TYR A 106 13.60 6.54 -0.91
N HIS A 107 13.09 5.31 -0.83
CA HIS A 107 12.42 4.69 -1.97
C HIS A 107 10.92 4.57 -1.78
N MET A 108 10.44 4.49 -0.52
CA MET A 108 9.03 4.27 -0.23
C MET A 108 8.56 5.18 0.89
N PHE A 109 7.29 5.58 0.84
CA PHE A 109 6.70 6.49 1.80
C PHE A 109 5.18 6.32 1.89
N TYR A 110 4.61 6.48 3.08
CA TYR A 110 3.19 6.84 3.26
C TYR A 110 2.97 7.67 4.52
N ALA A 111 1.85 8.39 4.55
CA ALA A 111 1.44 9.20 5.68
C ALA A 111 0.12 8.69 6.27
N ARG A 112 -0.07 8.88 7.57
CA ARG A 112 -1.36 8.67 8.24
C ARG A 112 -1.76 9.93 9.00
N LEU A 113 -2.95 10.43 8.72
CA LEU A 113 -3.57 11.53 9.45
C LEU A 113 -4.22 11.00 10.74
N SER A 114 -4.16 11.82 11.80
CA SER A 114 -4.85 11.51 13.04
C SER A 114 -6.36 11.56 12.88
N ASP A 115 -7.04 10.51 13.31
CA ASP A 115 -8.49 10.45 13.53
C ASP A 115 -8.87 10.60 15.02
N ALA A 116 -7.90 10.83 15.89
CA ALA A 116 -8.13 11.05 17.32
C ALA A 116 -8.72 12.45 17.56
N PRO A 117 -9.77 12.60 18.40
CA PRO A 117 -10.44 13.89 18.63
C PRO A 117 -9.52 15.06 18.99
N SER A 118 -8.52 14.83 19.86
CA SER A 118 -7.57 15.82 20.34
C SER A 118 -6.68 16.40 19.23
N SER A 119 -6.41 15.60 18.20
CA SER A 119 -5.46 15.90 17.12
C SER A 119 -6.04 15.70 15.73
N PHE A 120 -7.37 15.66 15.62
CA PHE A 120 -8.09 15.28 14.40
C PHE A 120 -7.64 16.12 13.21
N LEU A 121 -7.04 15.45 12.22
CA LEU A 121 -6.43 16.06 11.02
C LEU A 121 -5.33 17.11 11.28
N LYS A 122 -4.94 17.34 12.53
CA LYS A 122 -3.89 18.30 12.94
C LYS A 122 -2.52 17.66 13.04
N GLU A 123 -2.46 16.36 13.27
CA GLU A 123 -1.21 15.59 13.39
C GLU A 123 -1.15 14.50 12.31
N THR A 124 0.07 14.24 11.83
CA THR A 124 0.36 13.22 10.82
C THR A 124 1.58 12.41 11.26
N ILE A 125 1.52 11.09 11.02
CA ILE A 125 2.68 10.21 11.10
C ILE A 125 3.16 9.92 9.68
N ILE A 126 4.42 10.23 9.42
CA ILE A 126 5.16 9.92 8.20
C ILE A 126 5.94 8.62 8.43
N TYR A 127 5.72 7.64 7.56
CA TYR A 127 6.49 6.39 7.49
C TYR A 127 7.30 6.40 6.20
N ALA A 128 8.61 6.65 6.29
CA ALA A 128 9.51 6.71 5.14
C ALA A 128 10.55 5.59 5.22
N TYR A 129 10.89 4.96 4.10
CA TYR A 129 11.79 3.81 4.08
C TYR A 129 13.07 4.13 3.31
N LYS A 130 14.20 4.06 4.02
CA LYS A 130 15.55 4.26 3.47
C LYS A 130 16.20 2.94 3.10
N VAL A 131 16.84 2.87 1.94
CA VAL A 131 17.70 1.74 1.60
C VAL A 131 18.87 1.69 2.58
N VAL A 132 19.23 0.49 3.00
CA VAL A 132 20.45 0.22 3.77
C VAL A 132 21.38 -0.69 2.98
N ASP A 133 22.69 -0.52 3.20
CA ASP A 133 23.72 -1.32 2.56
C ASP A 133 23.87 -2.69 3.24
N GLN A 134 22.83 -3.50 3.13
CA GLN A 134 22.75 -4.87 3.63
C GLN A 134 21.93 -5.72 2.67
N PRO A 135 22.25 -7.02 2.52
CA PRO A 135 21.45 -7.90 1.68
C PRO A 135 20.03 -8.03 2.22
N ALA A 136 19.04 -7.98 1.34
CA ALA A 136 17.65 -8.22 1.73
C ALA A 136 17.46 -9.68 2.18
N SER A 137 16.67 -9.85 3.24
CA SER A 137 16.25 -11.18 3.69
C SER A 137 15.54 -11.94 2.57
N ARG A 138 15.91 -13.22 2.41
CA ARG A 138 15.27 -14.18 1.50
C ARG A 138 14.33 -15.13 2.22
N GLU A 139 14.14 -14.93 3.53
CA GLU A 139 13.21 -15.72 4.32
C GLU A 139 11.77 -15.58 3.79
N PRO A 140 10.93 -16.62 3.94
CA PRO A 140 9.51 -16.52 3.62
C PRO A 140 8.85 -15.34 4.31
N LEU A 141 7.90 -14.72 3.60
CA LEU A 141 7.15 -13.58 4.11
C LEU A 141 6.42 -13.96 5.39
N LYS A 142 6.59 -13.15 6.43
CA LYS A 142 5.97 -13.36 7.73
C LYS A 142 4.67 -12.58 7.79
N PRO A 143 3.55 -13.20 8.21
CA PRO A 143 2.30 -12.49 8.43
C PRO A 143 2.43 -11.49 9.59
N GLU A 144 1.45 -10.59 9.70
CA GLU A 144 1.42 -9.64 10.81
C GLU A 144 1.37 -10.34 12.17
N ASN A 145 2.15 -9.83 13.12
CA ASN A 145 2.09 -10.24 14.51
C ASN A 145 0.95 -9.52 15.25
N PHE A 146 0.54 -10.06 16.40
CA PHE A 146 -0.42 -9.41 17.31
C PHE A 146 -1.79 -9.06 16.70
N VAL A 147 -2.22 -9.75 15.64
CA VAL A 147 -3.49 -9.52 14.91
C VAL A 147 -4.70 -9.33 15.84
N LYS A 148 -4.82 -10.13 16.90
CA LYS A 148 -5.93 -10.04 17.88
C LYS A 148 -5.90 -8.72 18.67
N LEU A 149 -4.71 -8.30 19.11
CA LEU A 149 -4.51 -7.04 19.83
C LEU A 149 -4.77 -5.85 18.90
N THR A 150 -4.21 -5.87 17.69
CA THR A 150 -4.45 -4.84 16.66
C THR A 150 -5.95 -4.70 16.37
N ARG A 151 -6.66 -5.83 16.19
CA ARG A 151 -8.12 -5.85 16.01
C ARG A 151 -8.86 -5.26 17.21
N PHE A 152 -8.46 -5.60 18.43
CA PHE A 152 -9.07 -5.07 19.64
C PHE A 152 -8.93 -3.54 19.71
N VAL A 153 -7.71 -3.01 19.54
CA VAL A 153 -7.44 -1.56 19.55
C VAL A 153 -8.19 -0.86 18.43
N PHE A 154 -8.22 -1.43 17.23
CA PHE A 154 -8.97 -0.92 16.09
C PHE A 154 -10.48 -0.82 16.39
N ASN A 155 -11.07 -1.89 16.93
CA ASN A 155 -12.49 -1.92 17.28
C ASN A 155 -12.84 -0.99 18.44
N LEU A 156 -11.91 -0.78 19.39
CA LEU A 156 -12.07 0.21 20.45
C LEU A 156 -12.17 1.63 19.87
N GLY A 157 -11.31 1.96 18.90
CA GLY A 157 -11.35 3.24 18.18
C GLY A 157 -12.64 3.48 17.41
N ARG A 158 -13.25 2.43 16.84
CA ARG A 158 -14.55 2.55 16.15
C ARG A 158 -15.70 2.95 17.07
N LYS A 159 -15.69 2.44 18.31
CA LYS A 159 -16.83 2.58 19.24
C LYS A 159 -16.73 3.77 20.18
N SER A 160 -15.57 4.41 20.30
CA SER A 160 -15.30 5.39 21.34
C SER A 160 -14.34 6.48 20.92
N TYR A 161 -14.62 7.72 21.34
CA TYR A 161 -13.70 8.86 21.23
C TYR A 161 -12.37 8.59 21.95
N VAL A 162 -12.42 8.09 23.18
CA VAL A 162 -11.24 7.68 23.96
C VAL A 162 -10.51 6.53 23.27
N GLY A 163 -11.24 5.62 22.63
CA GLY A 163 -10.64 4.54 21.86
C GLY A 163 -9.78 5.04 20.70
N ARG A 164 -10.17 6.13 20.03
CA ARG A 164 -9.37 6.74 18.97
C ARG A 164 -8.11 7.41 19.50
N GLU A 165 -8.18 8.03 20.68
CA GLU A 165 -6.99 8.54 21.38
C GLU A 165 -6.00 7.42 21.68
N ILE A 166 -6.48 6.30 22.24
CA ILE A 166 -5.65 5.12 22.54
C ILE A 166 -5.05 4.54 21.27
N LYS A 167 -5.85 4.38 20.20
CA LYS A 167 -5.38 3.88 18.91
C LYS A 167 -4.25 4.76 18.36
N TRP A 168 -4.45 6.07 18.34
CA TRP A 168 -3.48 7.03 17.85
C TRP A 168 -2.21 7.06 18.69
N TRP A 169 -2.33 6.99 20.02
CA TRP A 169 -1.19 6.87 20.92
C TRP A 169 -0.43 5.55 20.71
N ALA A 170 -1.13 4.43 20.55
CA ALA A 170 -0.52 3.13 20.29
C ALA A 170 0.22 3.10 18.95
N GLU A 171 -0.35 3.70 17.91
CA GLU A 171 0.37 3.92 16.65
C GLU A 171 1.64 4.73 16.93
N LYS A 172 1.56 5.86 17.64
CA LYS A 172 2.72 6.74 17.96
C LYS A 172 3.84 6.08 18.77
N TYR A 173 3.54 5.25 19.76
CA TYR A 173 4.56 4.86 20.74
C TYR A 173 4.72 3.35 20.91
N ILE A 174 3.71 2.54 20.58
CA ILE A 174 3.79 1.08 20.72
C ILE A 174 4.21 0.43 19.41
N GLN A 175 3.56 0.78 18.29
CA GLN A 175 3.83 0.15 16.99
C GLN A 175 5.33 0.13 16.60
N PRO A 176 6.11 1.22 16.81
CA PRO A 176 7.54 1.22 16.46
C PRO A 176 8.36 0.20 17.26
N LEU A 177 7.94 -0.11 18.49
CA LEU A 177 8.63 -1.07 19.36
C LEU A 177 8.35 -2.53 18.96
N LEU A 178 7.29 -2.76 18.18
CA LEU A 178 6.89 -4.08 17.71
C LEU A 178 7.49 -4.43 16.34
N GLN A 179 8.12 -3.46 15.67
CA GLN A 179 8.74 -3.65 14.36
C GLN A 179 10.24 -3.80 14.49
N THR A 180 10.79 -4.74 13.73
CA THR A 180 12.23 -4.96 13.65
C THR A 180 12.71 -4.63 12.24
N PHE A 181 13.74 -3.80 12.15
CA PHE A 181 14.42 -3.44 10.92
C PHE A 181 15.89 -3.90 10.99
N PRO A 182 16.55 -4.13 9.84
CA PRO A 182 16.07 -3.91 8.48
C PRO A 182 15.07 -4.97 7.99
N GLN A 183 14.24 -4.60 7.01
CA GLN A 183 13.30 -5.51 6.34
C GLN A 183 13.46 -5.44 4.81
N SER A 184 13.12 -6.53 4.13
CA SER A 184 13.10 -6.54 2.66
C SER A 184 11.91 -5.74 2.12
N ARG A 185 12.04 -5.21 0.89
CA ARG A 185 10.94 -4.55 0.16
C ARG A 185 9.68 -5.41 0.18
N ASN A 186 9.82 -6.69 -0.13
CA ASN A 186 8.67 -7.61 -0.20
C ASN A 186 7.98 -7.76 1.16
N GLN A 187 8.73 -7.80 2.27
CA GLN A 187 8.13 -7.88 3.61
C GLN A 187 7.38 -6.61 3.99
N ILE A 188 7.90 -5.42 3.65
CA ILE A 188 7.22 -4.14 3.90
C ILE A 188 5.93 -4.02 3.07
N MET A 189 5.97 -4.53 1.84
CA MET A 189 4.84 -4.56 0.90
C MET A 189 3.89 -5.75 1.14
N TYR A 190 4.14 -6.57 2.16
CA TYR A 190 3.29 -7.70 2.53
C TYR A 190 2.46 -7.37 3.77
N ARG A 191 1.34 -6.66 3.58
CA ARG A 191 0.38 -6.37 4.64
C ARG A 191 -0.87 -7.22 4.49
N SER A 192 -1.34 -7.77 5.60
CA SER A 192 -2.52 -8.63 5.65
C SER A 192 -3.71 -7.90 6.27
N TYR A 193 -4.91 -8.11 5.74
CA TYR A 193 -6.16 -7.65 6.35
C TYR A 193 -6.66 -8.53 7.50
N ALA A 194 -5.82 -9.42 8.04
CA ALA A 194 -6.24 -10.34 9.09
C ALA A 194 -6.87 -9.62 10.29
N TYR A 195 -6.40 -8.41 10.66
CA TYR A 195 -6.98 -7.65 11.76
C TYR A 195 -8.40 -7.14 11.47
N LEU A 196 -8.74 -6.86 10.20
CA LEU A 196 -10.09 -6.44 9.79
C LEU A 196 -11.09 -7.59 9.77
N LYS A 197 -10.65 -8.84 9.57
CA LYS A 197 -11.52 -10.03 9.58
C LYS A 197 -12.14 -10.22 10.97
N ASN A 198 -13.34 -9.69 11.19
CA ASN A 198 -14.08 -9.79 12.44
C ASN A 198 -15.49 -10.35 12.19
N ASN A 199 -16.06 -11.01 13.21
CA ASN A 199 -17.38 -11.66 13.13
C ASN A 199 -18.46 -10.80 13.82
N LEU A 200 -18.39 -9.48 13.69
CA LEU A 200 -19.38 -8.60 14.30
C LEU A 200 -20.67 -8.61 13.45
N GLN A 201 -21.72 -9.26 13.95
CA GLN A 201 -22.96 -9.54 13.21
C GLN A 201 -23.66 -8.32 12.58
N ASN A 202 -23.44 -7.11 13.11
CA ASN A 202 -24.10 -5.87 12.63
C ASN A 202 -23.09 -4.86 12.06
N ASN A 203 -21.90 -5.28 11.65
CA ASN A 203 -20.90 -4.39 11.03
C ASN A 203 -20.42 -4.95 9.70
N THR A 204 -20.31 -4.07 8.71
CA THR A 204 -19.62 -4.34 7.45
C THR A 204 -18.44 -3.39 7.36
N ASP A 205 -17.25 -3.94 7.15
CA ASP A 205 -16.06 -3.16 6.89
C ASP A 205 -15.85 -3.07 5.39
N VAL A 206 -15.82 -1.83 4.88
CA VAL A 206 -15.57 -1.54 3.47
C VAL A 206 -14.18 -0.96 3.37
N LEU A 207 -13.32 -1.63 2.60
CA LEU A 207 -12.08 -1.06 2.14
C LEU A 207 -12.37 -0.25 0.88
N GLN A 208 -12.07 1.04 0.93
CA GLN A 208 -12.17 1.92 -0.23
C GLN A 208 -10.77 2.44 -0.57
N GLU A 209 -10.34 2.15 -1.80
CA GLU A 209 -9.12 2.68 -2.39
C GLU A 209 -9.53 3.53 -3.60
N TYR A 210 -8.83 4.65 -3.80
CA TYR A 210 -9.09 5.63 -4.87
C TYR A 210 -7.87 5.73 -5.78
#